data_AF-A0AAD7XM67-F1
#
_entry.id   AF-A0AAD7XM67-F1
#
_cell.length_a   1.000
_cell.length_b   1.000
_cell.length_c   1.000
_cell.angle_alpha   90.00
_cell.angle_beta   90.00
_cell.angle_gamma   90.00
#
_symmetry.space_group_name_H-M   'P 1'
#
loop_
_entity.id
_entity.type
_entity.pdbx_description
1 polymer ?
#
loop_
_entity_poly.entity_id
_entity_poly.type
_entity_poly.pdbx_seq_one_letter_code
_entity_poly.pdbx_strand_id
1 'polypeptide(L)'
;MSVLANLPLVGRLFGGDEVSFSTLEDAQHIVEGLQAELYAQSERTAKIQGEAAKARAERIEELRVDLDELRAQKKALESMLGYVNDSIGAKEAAIAEALDGASGSAPSFPFELLKQADDATTNAIIETLGADPLFEAKAREAMDALLTRDAEDDEKLATGIALAVERGVLEPDVEIEPVESVDVTGRSADDVADYIVAACHKGPNGSEGRVVVLQGLSGTGKGTTVSKLLSRFESCVSWSNGNVFRSLTLLALEHCAQRGIDLDASALSPENLASWVSMLSFDLFPEGYDILVDNGEGLVARVSEIANTTLKEPRIGKAIPTVAGYSQGEVVKFANSALQRMKRDGLSVLVEGRAPTLAYVRSPFRFELVIDDPLLLGARRVAQRVVATALKVLDAAPQPPSQRDVDLALQYAVSNL
;
A
#
# COMPACT_ATOMS: atom_id res chain seq x y z
N MET A 1 48.00 21.04 67.92
CA MET A 1 46.84 20.16 67.69
C MET A 1 45.89 20.86 66.72
N SER A 2 46.04 20.63 65.40
CA SER A 2 45.17 21.21 64.35
C SER A 2 45.19 20.32 63.09
N VAL A 3 44.99 19.01 63.28
CA VAL A 3 44.96 18.06 62.14
C VAL A 3 43.68 17.19 62.14
N LEU A 4 42.86 17.22 63.18
CA LEU A 4 41.65 16.38 63.26
C LEU A 4 40.35 17.07 62.80
N ALA A 5 40.37 18.39 62.51
CA ALA A 5 39.16 19.14 62.17
C ALA A 5 38.62 18.91 60.73
N ASN A 6 39.39 18.26 59.85
CA ASN A 6 39.02 18.10 58.43
C ASN A 6 38.55 16.68 58.05
N LEU A 7 38.19 15.83 59.02
CA LEU A 7 37.52 14.57 58.72
C LEU A 7 36.00 14.82 58.54
N PRO A 8 35.41 14.50 57.37
CA PRO A 8 33.99 14.77 57.08
C PRO A 8 32.98 14.17 58.09
N LEU A 9 33.39 13.14 58.83
CA LEU A 9 32.57 12.52 59.88
C LEU A 9 32.42 13.41 61.13
N VAL A 10 33.47 14.16 61.50
CA VAL A 10 33.46 15.01 62.71
C VAL A 10 32.48 16.17 62.53
N GLY A 11 32.43 16.76 61.33
CA GLY A 11 31.48 17.82 61.00
C GLY A 11 30.01 17.38 61.04
N ARG A 12 29.69 16.09 60.80
CA ARG A 12 28.32 15.58 60.91
C ARG A 12 27.89 15.30 62.34
N LEU A 13 28.79 14.82 63.20
CA LEU A 13 28.47 14.52 64.60
C LEU A 13 28.31 15.79 65.45
N PHE A 14 29.05 16.85 65.13
CA PHE A 14 29.10 18.08 65.94
C PHE A 14 28.59 19.34 65.21
N GLY A 15 27.89 19.18 64.08
CA GLY A 15 27.14 20.27 63.45
C GLY A 15 27.95 21.34 62.71
N GLY A 16 29.24 21.10 62.46
CA GLY A 16 30.08 21.95 61.59
C GLY A 16 30.78 23.13 62.25
N ASP A 17 30.67 23.32 63.56
CA ASP A 17 31.42 24.33 64.30
C ASP A 17 32.85 23.85 64.65
N GLU A 18 33.82 24.75 64.70
CA GLU A 18 35.22 24.45 65.06
C GLU A 18 35.29 23.84 66.48
N VAL A 19 35.49 22.52 66.55
CA VAL A 19 35.67 21.82 67.81
C VAL A 19 37.05 22.15 68.38
N SER A 20 37.09 22.96 69.44
CA SER A 20 38.29 23.26 70.21
C SER A 20 38.50 22.22 71.32
N PHE A 21 39.68 21.60 71.36
CA PHE A 21 40.03 20.57 72.34
C PHE A 21 40.63 21.21 73.59
N SER A 22 39.87 21.32 74.68
CA SER A 22 40.40 21.82 75.95
C SER A 22 41.00 20.71 76.83
N THR A 23 40.55 19.46 76.70
CA THR A 23 41.02 18.34 77.53
C THR A 23 41.21 17.02 76.76
N LEU A 24 41.98 16.10 77.35
CA LEU A 24 42.20 14.75 76.80
C LEU A 24 40.93 13.89 76.84
N GLU A 25 40.06 14.14 77.83
CA GLU A 25 38.76 13.47 77.98
C GLU A 25 37.81 13.82 76.83
N ASP A 26 37.80 15.08 76.36
CA ASP A 26 37.01 15.51 75.21
C ASP A 26 37.40 14.76 73.93
N ALA A 27 38.71 14.57 73.72
CA ALA A 27 39.22 13.82 72.58
C ALA A 27 38.84 12.33 72.65
N GLN A 28 38.85 11.75 73.86
CA GLN A 28 38.52 10.34 74.07
C GLN A 28 37.02 10.07 73.84
N HIS A 29 36.14 10.96 74.31
CA HIS A 29 34.70 10.85 74.09
C HIS A 29 34.32 10.93 72.60
N ILE A 30 35.04 11.76 71.82
CA ILE A 30 34.87 11.86 70.36
C ILE A 30 35.33 10.58 69.65
N VAL A 31 36.47 10.01 70.07
CA VAL A 31 36.97 8.75 69.49
C VAL A 31 35.99 7.61 69.75
N GLU A 32 35.44 7.51 70.97
CA GLU A 32 34.42 6.52 71.30
C GLU A 32 33.14 6.71 70.48
N GLY A 33 32.70 7.96 70.28
CA GLY A 33 31.56 8.27 69.40
C GLY A 33 31.80 7.89 67.94
N LEU A 34 32.99 8.17 67.41
CA LEU A 34 33.37 7.77 66.04
C LEU A 34 33.49 6.26 65.87
N GLN A 35 33.99 5.55 66.89
CA GLN A 35 34.05 4.08 66.88
C GLN A 35 32.65 3.46 66.91
N ALA A 36 31.75 4.00 67.72
CA ALA A 36 30.35 3.56 67.77
C ALA A 36 29.63 3.79 66.43
N GLU A 37 29.82 4.95 65.80
CA GLU A 37 29.21 5.24 64.49
C GLU A 37 29.79 4.35 63.38
N LEU A 38 31.11 4.11 63.38
CA LEU A 38 31.75 3.21 62.42
C LEU A 38 31.24 1.76 62.58
N TYR A 39 31.07 1.30 63.82
CA TYR A 39 30.50 -0.01 64.10
C TYR A 39 29.04 -0.11 63.63
N ALA A 40 28.22 0.89 63.91
CA ALA A 40 26.84 0.97 63.44
C ALA A 40 26.75 1.01 61.90
N GLN A 41 27.67 1.71 61.23
CA GLN A 41 27.74 1.75 59.76
C GLN A 41 28.15 0.39 59.16
N SER A 42 29.06 -0.33 59.82
CA SER A 42 29.45 -1.70 59.46
C SER A 42 28.26 -2.66 59.55
N GLU A 43 27.51 -2.64 60.66
CA GLU A 43 26.31 -3.49 60.82
C GLU A 43 25.21 -3.17 59.80
N ARG A 44 24.97 -1.88 59.49
CA ARG A 44 24.04 -1.47 58.43
C ARG A 44 24.47 -2.01 57.07
N THR A 45 25.77 -1.94 56.76
CA THR A 45 26.32 -2.43 55.48
C THR A 45 26.19 -3.95 55.36
N ALA A 46 26.51 -4.68 56.43
CA ALA A 46 26.36 -6.14 56.48
C ALA A 46 24.90 -6.57 56.30
N LYS A 47 23.96 -5.84 56.91
CA LYS A 47 22.52 -6.09 56.75
C LYS A 47 22.04 -5.87 55.31
N ILE A 48 22.44 -4.74 54.69
CA ILE A 48 22.09 -4.44 53.28
C ILE A 48 22.67 -5.51 52.34
N GLN A 49 23.92 -5.93 52.55
CA GLN A 49 24.54 -6.98 51.75
C GLN A 49 23.84 -8.34 51.92
N GLY A 50 23.42 -8.69 53.14
CA GLY A 50 22.65 -9.90 53.42
C GLY A 50 21.27 -9.90 52.74
N GLU A 51 20.55 -8.78 52.82
CA GLU A 51 19.25 -8.60 52.17
C GLU A 51 19.38 -8.64 50.63
N ALA A 52 20.41 -8.00 50.07
CA ALA A 52 20.70 -8.04 48.63
C ALA A 52 21.07 -9.46 48.14
N ALA A 53 21.84 -10.22 48.93
CA ALA A 53 22.18 -11.60 48.62
C ALA A 53 20.94 -12.51 48.63
N LYS A 54 20.03 -12.31 49.60
CA LYS A 54 18.76 -13.02 49.68
C LYS A 54 17.86 -12.73 48.48
N ALA A 55 17.67 -11.44 48.14
CA ALA A 55 16.87 -11.04 46.98
C ALA A 55 17.44 -11.60 45.67
N ARG A 56 18.77 -11.66 45.53
CA ARG A 56 19.43 -12.28 44.36
C ARG A 56 19.18 -13.79 44.28
N ALA A 57 19.18 -14.49 45.42
CA ALA A 57 18.88 -15.92 45.46
C ALA A 57 17.42 -16.21 45.08
N GLU A 58 16.47 -15.42 45.60
CA GLU A 58 15.05 -15.50 45.25
C GLU A 58 14.85 -15.25 43.75
N ARG A 59 15.50 -14.23 43.18
CA ARG A 59 15.42 -13.94 41.74
C ARG A 59 16.01 -15.05 40.87
N ILE A 60 17.07 -15.71 41.31
CA ILE A 60 17.65 -16.85 40.59
C ILE A 60 16.67 -18.03 40.56
N GLU A 61 15.93 -18.25 41.65
CA GLU A 61 14.96 -19.34 41.72
C GLU A 61 13.71 -19.05 40.86
N GLU A 62 13.21 -17.81 40.84
CA GLU A 62 12.18 -17.37 39.88
C GLU A 62 12.60 -17.64 38.42
N LEU A 63 13.81 -17.22 38.05
CA LEU A 63 14.33 -17.41 36.69
C LEU A 63 14.52 -18.89 36.31
N ARG A 64 14.72 -19.78 37.29
CA ARG A 64 14.79 -21.23 37.04
C ARG A 64 13.42 -21.79 36.68
N VAL A 65 12.37 -21.36 37.38
CA VAL A 65 10.99 -21.76 37.08
C VAL A 65 10.61 -21.31 35.66
N ASP A 66 10.90 -20.06 35.30
CA ASP A 66 10.64 -19.53 33.95
C ASP A 66 11.41 -20.31 32.88
N LEU A 67 12.67 -20.69 33.14
CA LEU A 67 13.49 -21.45 32.20
C LEU A 67 12.93 -22.86 31.94
N ASP A 68 12.41 -23.52 32.97
CA ASP A 68 11.81 -24.85 32.83
C ASP A 68 10.46 -24.79 32.08
N GLU A 69 9.67 -23.73 32.29
CA GLU A 69 8.46 -23.49 31.50
C GLU A 69 8.79 -23.27 30.01
N LEU A 70 9.81 -22.46 29.71
CA LEU A 70 10.28 -22.25 28.33
C LEU A 70 10.80 -23.54 27.68
N ARG A 71 11.47 -24.42 28.43
CA ARG A 71 11.89 -25.74 27.93
C ARG A 71 10.70 -26.64 27.60
N ALA A 72 9.66 -26.62 28.43
CA ALA A 72 8.43 -27.36 28.17
C ALA A 72 7.71 -26.85 26.92
N GLN A 73 7.61 -25.53 26.76
CA GLN A 73 7.04 -24.89 25.56
C GLN A 73 7.84 -25.25 24.30
N LYS A 74 9.18 -25.21 24.37
CA LYS A 74 10.05 -25.62 23.25
C LYS A 74 9.78 -27.07 22.83
N LYS A 75 9.69 -27.99 23.80
CA LYS A 75 9.42 -29.41 23.52
C LYS A 75 8.04 -29.63 22.87
N ALA A 76 7.04 -28.86 23.30
CA ALA A 76 5.70 -28.89 22.69
C ALA A 76 5.74 -28.41 21.23
N LEU A 77 6.46 -27.32 20.95
CA LEU A 77 6.66 -26.81 19.59
C LEU A 77 7.40 -27.81 18.69
N GLU A 78 8.46 -28.46 19.19
CA GLU A 78 9.17 -29.50 18.44
C GLU A 78 8.26 -30.69 18.09
N SER A 79 7.36 -31.08 19.01
CA SER A 79 6.36 -32.12 18.74
C SER A 79 5.33 -31.69 17.70
N MET A 80 4.86 -30.43 17.73
CA MET A 80 3.95 -29.90 16.72
C MET A 80 4.61 -29.83 15.34
N LEU A 81 5.89 -29.45 15.28
CA LEU A 81 6.67 -29.41 14.05
C LEU A 81 6.78 -30.81 13.40
N GLY A 82 7.01 -31.84 14.22
CA GLY A 82 6.98 -33.23 13.76
C GLY A 82 5.65 -33.62 13.14
N TYR A 83 4.54 -33.32 13.80
CA TYR A 83 3.19 -33.61 13.29
C TYR A 83 2.88 -32.88 11.97
N VAL A 84 3.32 -31.63 11.84
CA VAL A 84 3.15 -30.86 10.60
C VAL A 84 3.96 -31.48 9.46
N ASN A 85 5.21 -31.87 9.70
CA ASN A 85 6.04 -32.51 8.69
C ASN A 85 5.46 -33.85 8.21
N ASP A 86 4.95 -34.67 9.13
CA ASP A 86 4.30 -35.93 8.79
C ASP A 86 3.01 -35.70 7.96
N SER A 87 2.23 -34.67 8.31
CA SER A 87 1.03 -34.27 7.55
C SER A 87 1.36 -33.74 6.15
N ILE A 88 2.46 -33.00 6.00
CA ILE A 88 2.96 -32.53 4.70
C ILE A 88 3.37 -33.72 3.84
N GLY A 89 4.19 -34.64 4.37
CA GLY A 89 4.63 -35.83 3.62
C GLY A 89 3.48 -36.72 3.15
N ALA A 90 2.43 -36.88 3.97
CA ALA A 90 1.23 -37.60 3.58
C ALA A 90 0.44 -36.90 2.46
N LYS A 91 0.38 -35.56 2.46
CA LYS A 91 -0.25 -34.78 1.39
C LYS A 91 0.56 -34.81 0.09
N GLU A 92 1.89 -34.76 0.17
CA GLU A 92 2.79 -34.86 -0.99
C GLU A 92 2.62 -36.22 -1.69
N ALA A 93 2.51 -37.31 -0.94
CA ALA A 93 2.26 -38.64 -1.48
C ALA A 93 0.89 -38.74 -2.19
N ALA A 94 -0.16 -38.19 -1.59
CA ALA A 94 -1.50 -38.17 -2.19
C ALA A 94 -1.58 -37.30 -3.46
N ILE A 95 -0.83 -36.19 -3.50
CA ILE A 95 -0.70 -35.34 -4.70
C ILE A 95 0.05 -36.09 -5.80
N ALA A 96 1.16 -36.77 -5.47
CA ALA A 96 1.92 -37.55 -6.45
C ALA A 96 1.08 -38.68 -7.08
N GLU A 97 0.24 -39.36 -6.29
CA GLU A 97 -0.65 -40.42 -6.77
C GLU A 97 -1.80 -39.88 -7.65
N ALA A 98 -2.36 -38.70 -7.30
CA ALA A 98 -3.36 -38.02 -8.12
C ALA A 98 -2.80 -37.53 -9.47
N LEU A 99 -1.51 -37.15 -9.51
CA LEU A 99 -0.83 -36.66 -10.71
C LEU A 99 -0.49 -37.77 -11.71
N ASP A 100 -0.19 -38.99 -11.25
CA ASP A 100 0.11 -40.13 -12.13
C ASP A 100 -1.14 -40.65 -12.88
N GLY A 101 -2.32 -40.41 -12.31
CA GLY A 101 -3.62 -40.74 -12.92
C GLY A 101 -4.11 -39.75 -13.98
N ALA A 102 -3.50 -38.57 -14.10
CA ALA A 102 -3.93 -37.48 -14.98
C ALA A 102 -3.11 -37.37 -16.28
N SER A 103 -2.66 -38.50 -16.85
CA SER A 103 -1.86 -38.56 -18.08
C SER A 103 -2.69 -38.36 -19.37
N GLY A 104 -3.53 -37.33 -19.39
CA GLY A 104 -3.88 -36.65 -20.64
C GLY A 104 -2.81 -35.59 -20.90
N SER A 105 -2.26 -35.53 -22.12
CA SER A 105 -1.22 -34.56 -22.49
C SER A 105 -1.75 -33.12 -22.37
N ALA A 106 -1.62 -32.53 -21.19
CA ALA A 106 -1.91 -31.12 -20.99
C ALA A 106 -0.95 -30.30 -21.88
N PRO A 107 -1.45 -29.26 -22.57
CA PRO A 107 -0.58 -28.34 -23.30
C PRO A 107 0.43 -27.70 -22.34
N SER A 108 1.73 -27.88 -22.63
CA SER A 108 2.83 -27.34 -21.82
C SER A 108 2.95 -25.83 -22.02
N PHE A 109 2.93 -25.05 -20.95
CA PHE A 109 3.02 -23.59 -21.01
C PHE A 109 4.49 -23.13 -20.86
N PRO A 110 5.08 -22.36 -21.79
CA PRO A 110 6.49 -21.96 -21.70
C PRO A 110 6.76 -21.02 -20.52
N PHE A 111 7.82 -21.29 -19.75
CA PHE A 111 8.24 -20.41 -18.63
C PHE A 111 8.48 -18.96 -19.07
N GLU A 112 9.14 -18.76 -20.21
CA GLU A 112 9.45 -17.41 -20.73
C GLU A 112 8.19 -16.60 -21.04
N LEU A 113 7.11 -17.25 -21.49
CA LEU A 113 5.83 -16.59 -21.69
C LEU A 113 5.14 -16.31 -20.36
N LEU A 114 5.23 -17.22 -19.38
CA LEU A 114 4.64 -17.03 -18.05
C LEU A 114 5.28 -15.85 -17.31
N LYS A 115 6.60 -15.71 -17.44
CA LYS A 115 7.41 -14.66 -16.81
C LYS A 115 7.12 -13.26 -17.34
N GLN A 116 6.59 -13.12 -18.56
CA GLN A 116 6.21 -11.82 -19.10
C GLN A 116 5.08 -11.16 -18.30
N ALA A 117 4.16 -11.96 -17.76
CA ALA A 117 3.04 -11.52 -16.92
C ALA A 117 2.23 -10.35 -17.54
N ASP A 118 2.08 -10.35 -18.87
CA ASP A 118 1.44 -9.29 -19.63
C ASP A 118 0.13 -9.77 -20.29
N ASP A 119 -0.38 -9.00 -21.26
CA ASP A 119 -1.59 -9.33 -22.00
C ASP A 119 -1.41 -10.58 -22.88
N ALA A 120 -0.22 -10.81 -23.44
CA ALA A 120 0.07 -12.02 -24.20
C ALA A 120 0.06 -13.26 -23.29
N THR A 121 0.69 -13.19 -22.10
CA THR A 121 0.61 -14.26 -21.10
C THR A 121 -0.84 -14.53 -20.70
N THR A 122 -1.61 -13.47 -20.43
CA THR A 122 -3.01 -13.58 -20.00
C THR A 122 -3.87 -14.28 -21.06
N ASN A 123 -3.75 -13.87 -22.33
CA ASN A 123 -4.50 -14.46 -23.44
C ASN A 123 -4.13 -15.94 -23.64
N ALA A 124 -2.84 -16.28 -23.56
CA ALA A 124 -2.39 -17.67 -23.68
C ALA A 124 -2.94 -18.55 -22.54
N ILE A 125 -3.03 -18.03 -21.31
CA ILE A 125 -3.63 -18.76 -20.19
C ILE A 125 -5.12 -19.00 -20.42
N ILE A 126 -5.85 -18.00 -20.94
CA ILE A 126 -7.28 -18.16 -21.27
C ILE A 126 -7.46 -19.20 -22.39
N GLU A 127 -6.62 -19.20 -23.41
CA GLU A 127 -6.68 -20.20 -24.49
C GLU A 127 -6.38 -21.61 -23.97
N THR A 128 -5.42 -21.74 -23.06
CA THR A 128 -4.99 -23.02 -22.47
C THR A 128 -6.03 -23.58 -21.49
N LEU A 129 -6.60 -22.72 -20.63
CA LEU A 129 -7.43 -23.13 -19.49
C LEU A 129 -8.91 -22.78 -19.64
N GLY A 130 -9.32 -22.09 -20.72
CA GLY A 130 -10.69 -21.59 -20.86
C GLY A 130 -11.77 -22.68 -20.92
N ALA A 131 -11.40 -23.91 -21.28
CA ALA A 131 -12.28 -25.07 -21.27
C ALA A 131 -12.25 -25.86 -19.94
N ASP A 132 -11.39 -25.48 -18.98
CA ASP A 132 -11.36 -26.09 -17.65
C ASP A 132 -12.59 -25.65 -16.84
N PRO A 133 -13.42 -26.58 -16.30
CA PRO A 133 -14.64 -26.22 -15.60
C PRO A 133 -14.42 -25.37 -14.33
N LEU A 134 -13.29 -25.55 -13.64
CA LEU A 134 -12.95 -24.76 -12.46
C LEU A 134 -12.54 -23.35 -12.88
N PHE A 135 -11.74 -23.22 -13.95
CA PHE A 135 -11.39 -21.91 -14.51
C PHE A 135 -12.63 -21.16 -14.98
N GLU A 136 -13.55 -21.81 -15.70
CA GLU A 136 -14.78 -21.19 -16.19
C GLU A 136 -15.69 -20.73 -15.03
N ALA A 137 -15.89 -21.58 -14.02
CA ALA A 137 -16.67 -21.23 -12.83
C ALA A 137 -16.08 -19.99 -12.12
N LYS A 138 -14.75 -19.97 -11.94
CA LYS A 138 -14.04 -18.83 -11.33
C LYS A 138 -14.09 -17.58 -12.20
N ALA A 139 -14.08 -17.73 -13.52
CA ALA A 139 -14.22 -16.61 -14.45
C ALA A 139 -15.61 -15.96 -14.30
N ARG A 140 -16.68 -16.75 -14.20
CA ARG A 140 -18.04 -16.24 -13.95
C ARG A 140 -18.13 -15.51 -12.60
N GLU A 141 -17.62 -16.09 -11.52
CA GLU A 141 -17.57 -15.43 -10.20
C GLU A 141 -16.83 -14.08 -10.26
N ALA A 142 -15.67 -14.06 -10.93
CA ALA A 142 -14.88 -12.84 -11.08
C ALA A 142 -15.58 -11.79 -11.95
N MET A 143 -16.28 -12.20 -13.01
CA MET A 143 -17.09 -11.33 -13.85
C MET A 143 -18.21 -10.67 -13.03
N ASP A 144 -19.02 -11.44 -12.31
CA ASP A 144 -20.13 -10.92 -11.51
C ASP A 144 -19.64 -9.93 -10.44
N ALA A 145 -18.53 -10.26 -9.77
CA ALA A 145 -17.91 -9.38 -8.79
C ALA A 145 -17.38 -8.07 -9.41
N LEU A 146 -16.78 -8.13 -10.62
CA LEU A 146 -16.31 -6.96 -11.33
C LEU A 146 -17.46 -6.05 -11.78
N LEU A 147 -18.52 -6.63 -12.36
CA LEU A 147 -19.70 -5.87 -12.81
C LEU A 147 -20.42 -5.21 -11.65
N THR A 148 -20.61 -5.94 -10.54
CA THR A 148 -21.24 -5.40 -9.32
C THR A 148 -20.43 -4.24 -8.76
N ARG A 149 -19.12 -4.42 -8.60
CA ARG A 149 -18.24 -3.37 -8.09
C ARG A 149 -18.22 -2.15 -9.01
N ASP A 150 -18.18 -2.37 -10.33
CA ASP A 150 -18.18 -1.28 -11.30
C ASP A 150 -19.49 -0.48 -11.26
N ALA A 151 -20.64 -1.15 -11.13
CA ALA A 151 -21.93 -0.47 -10.95
C ALA A 151 -22.00 0.33 -9.64
N GLU A 152 -21.53 -0.24 -8.52
CA GLU A 152 -21.47 0.46 -7.23
C GLU A 152 -20.53 1.67 -7.28
N ASP A 153 -19.37 1.54 -7.94
CA ASP A 153 -18.43 2.64 -8.10
C ASP A 153 -19.05 3.75 -8.96
N ASP A 154 -19.71 3.41 -10.06
CA ASP A 154 -20.35 4.38 -10.95
C ASP A 154 -21.50 5.13 -10.24
N GLU A 155 -22.29 4.45 -9.40
CA GLU A 155 -23.34 5.08 -8.58
C GLU A 155 -22.75 6.07 -7.56
N LYS A 156 -21.67 5.69 -6.87
CA LYS A 156 -20.97 6.57 -5.91
C LYS A 156 -20.36 7.78 -6.60
N LEU A 157 -19.76 7.58 -7.77
CA LEU A 157 -19.20 8.66 -8.58
C LEU A 157 -20.31 9.60 -9.06
N ALA A 158 -21.42 9.08 -9.57
CA ALA A 158 -22.57 9.88 -9.99
C ALA A 158 -23.15 10.70 -8.83
N THR A 159 -23.25 10.10 -7.63
CA THR A 159 -23.69 10.80 -6.42
C THR A 159 -22.73 11.94 -6.06
N GLY A 160 -21.42 11.70 -6.09
CA GLY A 160 -20.42 12.73 -5.80
C GLY A 160 -20.42 13.86 -6.84
N ILE A 161 -20.68 13.56 -8.11
CA ILE A 161 -20.86 14.56 -9.18
C ILE A 161 -22.12 15.39 -8.92
N ALA A 162 -23.24 14.77 -8.60
CA ALA A 162 -24.49 15.47 -8.30
C ALA A 162 -24.31 16.44 -7.11
N LEU A 163 -23.63 16.01 -6.05
CA LEU A 163 -23.28 16.85 -4.91
C LEU A 163 -22.37 18.02 -5.32
N ALA A 164 -21.39 17.80 -6.20
CA ALA A 164 -20.53 18.86 -6.71
C ALA A 164 -21.29 19.88 -7.57
N VAL A 165 -22.30 19.45 -8.33
CA VAL A 165 -23.21 20.33 -9.08
C VAL A 165 -24.09 21.14 -8.13
N GLU A 166 -24.69 20.52 -7.12
CA GLU A 166 -25.50 21.19 -6.10
C GLU A 166 -24.71 22.29 -5.37
N ARG A 167 -23.43 22.03 -5.08
CA ARG A 167 -22.50 22.99 -4.46
C ARG A 167 -22.04 24.10 -5.41
N GLY A 168 -22.42 24.08 -6.68
CA GLY A 168 -21.95 25.02 -7.70
C GLY A 168 -20.46 24.85 -8.02
N VAL A 169 -19.86 23.71 -7.67
CA VAL A 169 -18.48 23.40 -8.04
C VAL A 169 -18.45 22.93 -9.48
N LEU A 170 -19.34 22.05 -9.91
CA LEU A 170 -19.45 21.63 -11.31
C LEU A 170 -20.67 22.23 -12.01
N GLU A 171 -20.57 22.38 -13.32
CA GLU A 171 -21.71 22.77 -14.15
C GLU A 171 -22.68 21.57 -14.30
N PRO A 172 -24.00 21.79 -14.23
CA PRO A 172 -24.97 20.79 -14.63
C PRO A 172 -24.94 20.58 -16.14
N ASP A 173 -25.39 19.40 -16.59
CA ASP A 173 -25.72 19.13 -18.00
C ASP A 173 -24.62 19.45 -19.02
N VAL A 174 -23.38 19.02 -18.73
CA VAL A 174 -22.24 19.21 -19.63
C VAL A 174 -22.46 18.48 -20.97
N GLU A 175 -22.25 19.19 -22.08
CA GLU A 175 -22.29 18.58 -23.41
C GLU A 175 -21.06 17.69 -23.62
N ILE A 176 -21.23 16.38 -23.71
CA ILE A 176 -20.12 15.44 -23.89
C ILE A 176 -19.82 15.31 -25.39
N GLU A 177 -18.54 15.44 -25.78
CA GLU A 177 -18.17 15.19 -27.19
C GLU A 177 -18.41 13.71 -27.57
N PRO A 178 -18.56 13.38 -28.87
CA PRO A 178 -18.80 12.01 -29.30
C PRO A 178 -17.76 11.04 -28.75
N VAL A 179 -18.25 9.92 -28.19
CA VAL A 179 -17.41 8.83 -27.70
C VAL A 179 -17.40 7.72 -28.75
N GLU A 180 -16.20 7.33 -29.16
CA GLU A 180 -16.00 6.24 -30.11
C GLU A 180 -15.84 4.91 -29.37
N SER A 181 -16.75 3.97 -29.60
CA SER A 181 -16.65 2.62 -29.02
C SER A 181 -15.61 1.79 -29.78
N VAL A 182 -14.66 1.22 -29.04
CA VAL A 182 -13.61 0.36 -29.56
C VAL A 182 -13.77 -1.03 -28.93
N ASP A 183 -14.28 -1.97 -29.71
CA ASP A 183 -14.32 -3.38 -29.30
C ASP A 183 -12.91 -3.95 -29.24
N VAL A 184 -12.52 -4.45 -28.06
CA VAL A 184 -11.20 -5.03 -27.80
C VAL A 184 -11.21 -6.56 -27.87
N THR A 185 -12.35 -7.17 -28.17
CA THR A 185 -12.50 -8.62 -28.27
C THR A 185 -11.63 -9.16 -29.40
N GLY A 186 -10.75 -10.11 -29.09
CA GLY A 186 -9.83 -10.70 -30.06
C GLY A 186 -8.74 -9.77 -30.60
N ARG A 187 -8.57 -8.55 -30.05
CA ARG A 187 -7.53 -7.59 -30.44
C ARG A 187 -6.41 -7.55 -29.41
N SER A 188 -5.17 -7.36 -29.88
CA SER A 188 -4.05 -7.07 -28.98
C SER A 188 -4.14 -5.63 -28.47
N ALA A 189 -3.48 -5.34 -27.34
CA ALA A 189 -3.38 -3.96 -26.85
C ALA A 189 -2.62 -3.06 -27.85
N ASP A 190 -1.70 -3.63 -28.64
CA ASP A 190 -1.00 -2.92 -29.70
C ASP A 190 -1.95 -2.52 -30.85
N ASP A 191 -2.83 -3.42 -31.31
CA ASP A 191 -3.82 -3.12 -32.35
C ASP A 191 -4.79 -2.01 -31.92
N VAL A 192 -5.25 -2.07 -30.66
CA VAL A 192 -6.14 -1.05 -30.08
C VAL A 192 -5.42 0.30 -29.98
N ALA A 193 -4.16 0.31 -29.56
CA ALA A 193 -3.37 1.54 -29.48
C ALA A 193 -3.11 2.14 -30.87
N ASP A 194 -2.77 1.33 -31.87
CA ASP A 194 -2.55 1.77 -33.25
C ASP A 194 -3.84 2.37 -33.86
N TYR A 195 -4.99 1.76 -33.57
CA TYR A 195 -6.30 2.29 -33.95
C TYR A 195 -6.53 3.69 -33.38
N ILE A 196 -6.33 3.87 -32.07
CA ILE A 196 -6.53 5.15 -31.37
C ILE A 196 -5.59 6.22 -31.94
N VAL A 197 -4.32 5.89 -32.19
CA VAL A 197 -3.34 6.81 -32.78
C VAL A 197 -3.79 7.24 -34.18
N ALA A 198 -4.23 6.30 -35.01
CA ALA A 198 -4.73 6.61 -36.34
C ALA A 198 -5.99 7.48 -36.31
N ALA A 199 -6.90 7.27 -35.35
CA ALA A 199 -8.07 8.12 -35.14
C ALA A 199 -7.66 9.54 -34.70
N CYS A 200 -6.69 9.67 -33.79
CA CYS A 200 -6.18 10.96 -33.33
C CYS A 200 -5.51 11.77 -34.45
N HIS A 201 -4.80 11.12 -35.38
CA HIS A 201 -4.18 11.78 -36.54
C HIS A 201 -5.17 12.28 -37.59
N LYS A 202 -6.42 11.81 -37.58
CA LYS A 202 -7.49 12.33 -38.47
C LYS A 202 -8.15 13.59 -37.92
N GLY A 203 -7.86 13.97 -36.68
CA GLY A 203 -8.42 15.15 -36.01
C GLY A 203 -7.77 16.47 -36.44
N PRO A 204 -8.12 17.58 -35.77
CA PRO A 204 -7.52 18.89 -36.05
C PRO A 204 -6.00 18.85 -35.89
N ASN A 205 -5.28 18.99 -37.00
CA ASN A 205 -3.81 19.07 -37.02
C ASN A 205 -3.37 20.43 -36.48
N GLY A 206 -3.07 20.49 -35.19
CA GLY A 206 -2.45 21.64 -34.53
C GLY A 206 -1.07 21.30 -33.99
N SER A 207 -0.23 22.33 -33.81
CA SER A 207 1.03 22.24 -33.05
C SER A 207 0.79 22.17 -31.53
N GLU A 208 -0.47 22.30 -31.08
CA GLU A 208 -0.84 22.12 -29.68
C GLU A 208 -0.92 20.63 -29.33
N GLY A 209 -0.67 20.33 -28.06
CA GLY A 209 -0.89 19.02 -27.49
C GLY A 209 -2.35 18.58 -27.59
N ARG A 210 -2.63 17.33 -27.20
CA ARG A 210 -3.96 16.72 -27.27
C ARG A 210 -4.31 16.04 -25.96
N VAL A 211 -5.57 16.07 -25.57
CA VAL A 211 -6.06 15.24 -24.46
C VAL A 211 -6.77 14.05 -25.09
N VAL A 212 -6.39 12.82 -24.74
CA VAL A 212 -7.03 11.59 -25.22
C VAL A 212 -7.71 10.94 -24.03
N VAL A 213 -9.04 10.78 -24.10
CA VAL A 213 -9.85 10.22 -23.02
C VAL A 213 -10.14 8.76 -23.33
N LEU A 214 -9.84 7.88 -22.37
CA LEU A 214 -10.10 6.45 -22.44
C LEU A 214 -11.01 6.01 -21.29
N GLN A 215 -12.20 5.53 -21.62
CA GLN A 215 -13.17 5.01 -20.65
C GLN A 215 -13.53 3.55 -20.95
N GLY A 216 -14.31 2.95 -20.04
CA GLY A 216 -14.80 1.57 -20.17
C GLY A 216 -14.74 0.82 -18.84
N LEU A 217 -15.31 -0.40 -18.83
CA LEU A 217 -15.37 -1.24 -17.64
C LEU A 217 -13.99 -1.72 -17.16
N SER A 218 -13.91 -2.18 -15.92
CA SER A 218 -12.71 -2.79 -15.38
C SER A 218 -12.41 -4.10 -16.09
N GLY A 219 -11.14 -4.30 -16.50
CA GLY A 219 -10.73 -5.49 -17.23
C GLY A 219 -10.79 -5.35 -18.76
N THR A 220 -11.28 -4.23 -19.29
CA THR A 220 -11.27 -3.96 -20.75
C THR A 220 -9.88 -3.62 -21.29
N GLY A 221 -8.86 -3.48 -20.44
CA GLY A 221 -7.47 -3.24 -20.86
C GLY A 221 -7.07 -1.77 -21.00
N LYS A 222 -7.78 -0.84 -20.33
CA LYS A 222 -7.45 0.61 -20.35
C LYS A 222 -5.98 0.90 -20.01
N GLY A 223 -5.51 0.46 -18.84
CA GLY A 223 -4.13 0.72 -18.40
C GLY A 223 -3.06 0.11 -19.30
N THR A 224 -3.34 -1.08 -19.86
CA THR A 224 -2.47 -1.71 -20.87
C THR A 224 -2.44 -0.86 -22.13
N THR A 225 -3.59 -0.42 -22.63
CA THR A 225 -3.71 0.45 -23.81
C THR A 225 -3.01 1.78 -23.59
N VAL A 226 -3.17 2.42 -22.43
CA VAL A 226 -2.44 3.65 -22.06
C VAL A 226 -0.94 3.42 -22.10
N SER A 227 -0.46 2.31 -21.55
CA SER A 227 0.97 1.96 -21.57
C SER A 227 1.51 1.81 -23.00
N LYS A 228 0.72 1.22 -23.90
CA LYS A 228 1.05 1.08 -25.33
C LYS A 228 0.98 2.40 -26.09
N LEU A 229 0.09 3.32 -25.69
CA LEU A 229 -0.05 4.65 -26.30
C LEU A 229 1.07 5.61 -25.90
N LEU A 230 1.62 5.49 -24.68
CA LEU A 230 2.73 6.31 -24.20
C LEU A 230 3.97 6.23 -25.10
N SER A 231 4.23 5.08 -25.73
CA SER A 231 5.35 4.88 -26.65
C SER A 231 5.05 5.26 -28.11
N ARG A 232 3.79 5.56 -28.45
CA ARG A 232 3.34 5.83 -29.83
C ARG A 232 3.09 7.31 -30.11
N PHE A 233 2.67 8.06 -29.11
CA PHE A 233 2.54 9.51 -29.24
C PHE A 233 3.87 10.20 -28.93
N GLU A 234 4.23 11.19 -29.75
CA GLU A 234 5.30 12.12 -29.41
C GLU A 234 4.92 12.96 -28.19
N SER A 235 5.88 13.22 -27.29
CA SER A 235 5.71 14.05 -26.10
C SER A 235 4.43 13.72 -25.31
N CYS A 236 4.32 12.45 -24.90
CA CYS A 236 3.12 11.89 -24.30
C CYS A 236 3.27 11.60 -22.81
N VAL A 237 2.24 11.88 -22.03
CA VAL A 237 2.16 11.60 -20.60
C VAL A 237 0.80 11.00 -20.24
N SER A 238 0.76 10.20 -19.17
CA SER A 238 -0.49 9.67 -18.63
C SER A 238 -0.89 10.46 -17.39
N TRP A 239 -2.20 10.71 -17.27
CA TRP A 239 -2.81 11.39 -16.13
C TRP A 239 -3.72 10.41 -15.38
N SER A 240 -3.64 10.44 -14.05
CA SER A 240 -4.51 9.63 -13.18
C SER A 240 -5.19 10.52 -12.15
N ASN A 241 -6.52 10.66 -12.26
CA ASN A 241 -7.33 11.29 -11.20
C ASN A 241 -7.17 10.56 -9.85
N GLY A 242 -6.82 9.27 -9.88
CA GLY A 242 -6.55 8.48 -8.67
C GLY A 242 -5.43 9.07 -7.82
N ASN A 243 -4.42 9.70 -8.43
CA ASN A 243 -3.34 10.36 -7.70
C ASN A 243 -3.84 11.63 -6.99
N VAL A 244 -4.73 12.38 -7.61
CA VAL A 244 -5.36 13.57 -6.99
C VAL A 244 -6.23 13.13 -5.80
N PHE A 245 -7.08 12.11 -5.99
CA PHE A 245 -7.90 11.56 -4.89
C PHE A 245 -7.05 11.07 -3.72
N ARG A 246 -5.97 10.34 -3.98
CA ARG A 246 -5.05 9.85 -2.94
C ARG A 246 -4.36 11.00 -2.20
N SER A 247 -3.97 12.05 -2.91
CA SER A 247 -3.33 13.23 -2.33
C SER A 247 -4.31 14.01 -1.44
N LEU A 248 -5.54 14.22 -1.90
CA LEU A 248 -6.60 14.81 -1.07
C LEU A 248 -6.95 13.95 0.13
N THR A 249 -6.96 12.63 -0.03
CA THR A 249 -7.22 11.69 1.06
C THR A 249 -6.11 11.75 2.11
N LEU A 250 -4.85 11.85 1.68
CA LEU A 250 -3.72 12.07 2.59
C LEU A 250 -3.91 13.37 3.38
N LEU A 251 -4.19 14.49 2.70
CA LEU A 251 -4.42 15.79 3.35
C LEU A 251 -5.58 15.76 4.33
N ALA A 252 -6.70 15.12 3.98
CA ALA A 252 -7.85 14.97 4.86
C ALA A 252 -7.52 14.14 6.10
N LEU A 253 -6.79 13.03 5.94
CA LEU A 253 -6.37 12.19 7.06
C LEU A 253 -5.41 12.92 8.01
N GLU A 254 -4.43 13.64 7.47
CA GLU A 254 -3.49 14.41 8.29
C GLU A 254 -4.22 15.55 9.04
N HIS A 255 -5.13 16.26 8.36
CA HIS A 255 -5.96 17.29 8.98
C HIS A 255 -6.81 16.76 10.14
N CYS A 256 -7.48 15.62 9.93
CA CYS A 256 -8.30 14.95 10.95
C CYS A 256 -7.44 14.48 12.13
N ALA A 257 -6.29 13.87 11.86
CA ALA A 257 -5.36 13.37 12.88
C ALA A 257 -4.83 14.50 13.78
N GLN A 258 -4.42 15.63 13.19
CA GLN A 258 -3.94 16.81 13.93
C GLN A 258 -5.01 17.40 14.86
N ARG A 259 -6.29 17.29 14.49
CA ARG A 259 -7.43 17.83 15.26
C ARG A 259 -8.05 16.79 16.19
N GLY A 260 -7.61 15.55 16.14
CA GLY A 260 -8.18 14.45 16.91
C GLY A 260 -9.65 14.17 16.56
N ILE A 261 -10.03 14.35 15.28
CA ILE A 261 -11.38 14.07 14.78
C ILE A 261 -11.35 12.88 13.80
N ASP A 262 -12.48 12.21 13.64
CA ASP A 262 -12.63 11.15 12.66
C ASP A 262 -12.82 11.72 11.24
N LEU A 263 -12.37 10.97 10.23
CA LEU A 263 -12.63 11.30 8.84
C LEU A 263 -14.02 10.80 8.44
N ASP A 264 -15.00 11.68 8.53
CA ASP A 264 -16.40 11.43 8.15
C ASP A 264 -16.96 12.56 7.27
N ALA A 265 -18.26 12.50 6.97
CA ALA A 265 -18.94 13.50 6.15
C ALA A 265 -18.84 14.93 6.70
N SER A 266 -18.73 15.11 8.02
CA SER A 266 -18.62 16.43 8.65
C SER A 266 -17.25 17.06 8.45
N ALA A 267 -16.20 16.24 8.42
CA ALA A 267 -14.85 16.68 8.09
C ALA A 267 -14.71 17.09 6.61
N LEU A 268 -15.54 16.52 5.72
CA LEU A 268 -15.56 16.76 4.27
C LEU A 268 -16.43 17.98 3.88
N SER A 269 -16.36 19.06 4.67
CA SER A 269 -17.07 20.31 4.38
C SER A 269 -16.51 21.00 3.12
N PRO A 270 -17.30 21.83 2.43
CA PRO A 270 -16.82 22.61 1.29
C PRO A 270 -15.57 23.46 1.60
N GLU A 271 -15.50 24.06 2.79
CA GLU A 271 -14.38 24.89 3.21
C GLU A 271 -13.10 24.06 3.39
N ASN A 272 -13.23 22.89 4.01
CA ASN A 272 -12.10 21.97 4.18
C ASN A 272 -11.61 21.43 2.84
N LEU A 273 -12.53 21.01 1.96
CA LEU A 273 -12.19 20.53 0.63
C LEU A 273 -11.49 21.62 -0.20
N ALA A 274 -12.01 22.85 -0.19
CA ALA A 274 -11.37 23.98 -0.86
C ALA A 274 -9.95 24.26 -0.30
N SER A 275 -9.80 24.17 1.02
CA SER A 275 -8.50 24.31 1.69
C SER A 275 -7.51 23.24 1.25
N TRP A 276 -7.88 21.95 1.30
CA TRP A 276 -6.99 20.85 0.92
C TRP A 276 -6.65 20.86 -0.57
N VAL A 277 -7.57 21.28 -1.44
CA VAL A 277 -7.28 21.40 -2.87
C VAL A 277 -6.30 22.54 -3.13
N SER A 278 -6.34 23.62 -2.35
CA SER A 278 -5.35 24.70 -2.44
C SER A 278 -3.93 24.28 -2.00
N MET A 279 -3.82 23.19 -1.24
CA MET A 279 -2.54 22.55 -0.87
C MET A 279 -1.98 21.66 -1.99
N LEU A 280 -2.71 21.51 -3.10
CA LEU A 280 -2.22 20.87 -4.30
C LEU A 280 -1.83 21.93 -5.32
N SER A 281 -0.63 21.81 -5.89
CA SER A 281 -0.21 22.60 -7.04
C SER A 281 0.30 21.69 -8.15
N PHE A 282 0.14 22.11 -9.40
CA PHE A 282 0.59 21.37 -10.58
C PHE A 282 1.58 22.22 -11.37
N ASP A 283 2.81 21.74 -11.50
CA ASP A 283 3.88 22.49 -12.15
C ASP A 283 4.86 21.60 -12.92
N LEU A 284 5.73 22.25 -13.72
CA LEU A 284 6.84 21.63 -14.43
C LEU A 284 8.09 21.64 -13.53
N PHE A 285 8.51 20.44 -13.12
CA PHE A 285 9.73 20.20 -12.36
C PHE A 285 10.85 19.67 -13.29
N PRO A 286 12.11 19.57 -12.84
CA PRO A 286 13.21 19.08 -13.67
C PRO A 286 12.97 17.70 -14.32
N GLU A 287 12.24 16.83 -13.63
CA GLU A 287 11.88 15.47 -14.07
C GLU A 287 10.58 15.41 -14.89
N GLY A 288 9.88 16.54 -15.04
CA GLY A 288 8.63 16.65 -15.79
C GLY A 288 7.50 17.28 -14.98
N TYR A 289 6.29 17.23 -15.53
CA TYR A 289 5.10 17.69 -14.82
C TYR A 289 4.79 16.81 -13.62
N ASP A 290 4.43 17.44 -12.50
CA ASP A 290 4.02 16.73 -11.30
C ASP A 290 3.04 17.56 -10.46
N ILE A 291 2.42 16.88 -9.50
CA ILE A 291 1.61 17.49 -8.45
C ILE A 291 2.49 17.62 -7.21
N LEU A 292 2.60 18.83 -6.67
CA LEU A 292 3.17 19.06 -5.35
C LEU A 292 2.04 19.12 -4.32
N VAL A 293 2.18 18.30 -3.28
CA VAL A 293 1.36 18.35 -2.07
C VAL A 293 2.13 19.16 -1.03
N ASP A 294 1.58 20.29 -0.59
CA ASP A 294 2.16 21.15 0.44
C ASP A 294 1.06 21.66 1.38
N ASN A 295 1.05 21.16 2.63
CA ASN A 295 0.08 21.59 3.63
C ASN A 295 0.54 22.76 4.50
N GLY A 296 1.75 23.30 4.29
CA GLY A 296 2.33 24.37 5.11
C GLY A 296 2.72 23.96 6.53
N GLU A 297 2.53 22.69 6.91
CA GLU A 297 2.68 22.16 8.27
C GLU A 297 3.65 20.96 8.31
N GLY A 298 4.51 20.82 7.29
CA GLY A 298 5.58 19.84 7.25
C GLY A 298 5.37 18.66 6.29
N LEU A 299 4.19 18.54 5.67
CA LEU A 299 4.01 17.66 4.51
C LEU A 299 4.30 18.45 3.24
N VAL A 300 5.46 18.19 2.64
CA VAL A 300 5.85 18.72 1.32
C VAL A 300 6.39 17.55 0.51
N ALA A 301 5.67 17.13 -0.52
CA ALA A 301 6.07 15.99 -1.34
C ALA A 301 5.54 16.09 -2.77
N ARG A 302 6.35 15.63 -3.72
CA ARG A 302 5.90 15.44 -5.09
C ARG A 302 5.17 14.12 -5.21
N VAL A 303 4.05 14.11 -5.92
CA VAL A 303 3.21 12.91 -6.05
C VAL A 303 4.00 11.76 -6.70
N SER A 304 4.86 12.02 -7.68
CA SER A 304 5.71 10.97 -8.26
C SER A 304 6.60 10.24 -7.24
N GLU A 305 7.02 10.91 -6.16
CA GLU A 305 7.88 10.34 -5.10
C GLU A 305 7.08 9.47 -4.13
N ILE A 306 5.81 9.80 -3.91
CA ILE A 306 4.98 9.17 -2.89
C ILE A 306 3.85 8.27 -3.45
N ALA A 307 3.62 8.29 -4.77
CA ALA A 307 2.52 7.59 -5.44
C ALA A 307 2.51 6.08 -5.19
N ASN A 308 3.69 5.47 -5.08
CA ASN A 308 3.85 4.03 -4.89
C ASN A 308 4.17 3.62 -3.45
N THR A 309 4.28 4.57 -2.53
CA THR A 309 4.65 4.36 -1.13
C THR A 309 3.55 4.89 -0.23
N THR A 310 3.67 6.13 0.26
CA THR A 310 2.72 6.77 1.17
C THR A 310 1.30 6.73 0.62
N LEU A 311 1.09 7.09 -0.66
CA LEU A 311 -0.24 7.12 -1.27
C LEU A 311 -0.90 5.74 -1.46
N LYS A 312 -0.15 4.65 -1.25
CA LYS A 312 -0.64 3.26 -1.29
C LYS A 312 -0.82 2.63 0.09
N GLU A 313 -0.60 3.37 1.17
CA GLU A 313 -0.85 2.88 2.51
C GLU A 313 -2.31 2.40 2.69
N PRO A 314 -2.55 1.31 3.43
CA PRO A 314 -3.90 0.78 3.63
C PRO A 314 -4.90 1.80 4.21
N ARG A 315 -4.44 2.73 5.06
CA ARG A 315 -5.28 3.79 5.63
C ARG A 315 -5.85 4.72 4.56
N ILE A 316 -5.05 5.06 3.55
CA ILE A 316 -5.47 5.89 2.42
C ILE A 316 -6.42 5.08 1.55
N GLY A 317 -6.04 3.86 1.17
CA GLY A 317 -6.88 2.99 0.35
C GLY A 317 -8.30 2.80 0.90
N LYS A 318 -8.43 2.65 2.24
CA LYS A 318 -9.73 2.52 2.92
C LYS A 318 -10.54 3.83 2.95
N ALA A 319 -9.88 4.99 2.98
CA ALA A 319 -10.53 6.29 3.09
C ALA A 319 -10.91 6.91 1.72
N ILE A 320 -10.29 6.46 0.62
CA ILE A 320 -10.55 6.99 -0.73
C ILE A 320 -12.05 7.00 -1.07
N PRO A 321 -12.85 5.94 -0.87
CA PRO A 321 -14.27 5.99 -1.24
C PRO A 321 -15.04 7.11 -0.54
N THR A 322 -14.75 7.34 0.74
CA THR A 322 -15.37 8.40 1.54
C THR A 322 -14.97 9.78 1.01
N VAL A 323 -13.68 10.03 0.79
CA VAL A 323 -13.20 11.33 0.28
C VAL A 323 -13.67 11.57 -1.16
N ALA A 324 -13.61 10.56 -2.02
CA ALA A 324 -14.01 10.65 -3.41
C ALA A 324 -15.51 10.95 -3.56
N GLY A 325 -16.35 10.50 -2.63
CA GLY A 325 -17.79 10.82 -2.63
C GLY A 325 -18.10 12.31 -2.46
N TYR A 326 -17.17 13.10 -1.89
CA TYR A 326 -17.39 14.53 -1.59
C TYR A 326 -16.50 15.48 -2.40
N SER A 327 -15.44 14.99 -3.04
CA SER A 327 -14.38 15.79 -3.67
C SER A 327 -14.36 15.71 -5.21
N GLN A 328 -15.37 15.11 -5.85
CA GLN A 328 -15.38 14.93 -7.32
C GLN A 328 -15.18 16.24 -8.06
N GLY A 329 -15.89 17.29 -7.65
CA GLY A 329 -15.86 18.58 -8.34
C GLY A 329 -14.49 19.25 -8.28
N GLU A 330 -13.86 19.22 -7.11
CA GLU A 330 -12.55 19.77 -6.89
C GLU A 330 -11.48 19.01 -7.67
N VAL A 331 -11.54 17.67 -7.66
CA VAL A 331 -10.61 16.82 -8.43
C VAL A 331 -10.75 17.06 -9.93
N VAL A 332 -11.99 17.13 -10.44
CA VAL A 332 -12.25 17.42 -11.85
C VAL A 332 -11.71 18.79 -12.26
N LYS A 333 -11.93 19.83 -11.45
CA LYS A 333 -11.38 21.18 -11.72
C LYS A 333 -9.87 21.21 -11.73
N PHE A 334 -9.24 20.57 -10.74
CA PHE A 334 -7.78 20.48 -10.65
C PHE A 334 -7.21 19.73 -11.86
N ALA A 335 -7.78 18.57 -12.18
CA ALA A 335 -7.38 17.78 -13.34
C ALA A 335 -7.52 18.58 -14.63
N ASN A 336 -8.68 19.19 -14.91
CA ASN A 336 -8.88 19.99 -16.11
C ASN A 336 -7.84 21.10 -16.25
N SER A 337 -7.51 21.79 -15.15
CA SER A 337 -6.48 22.83 -15.16
C SER A 337 -5.10 22.28 -15.56
N ALA A 338 -4.72 21.13 -15.00
CA ALA A 338 -3.46 20.45 -15.33
C ALA A 338 -3.43 19.94 -16.77
N LEU A 339 -4.51 19.31 -17.24
CA LEU A 339 -4.66 18.81 -18.61
C LEU A 339 -4.53 19.94 -19.64
N GLN A 340 -5.20 21.07 -19.42
CA GLN A 340 -5.12 22.22 -20.33
C GLN A 340 -3.73 22.86 -20.34
N ARG A 341 -3.03 22.88 -19.21
CA ARG A 341 -1.64 23.36 -19.13
C ARG A 341 -0.72 22.47 -19.97
N MET A 342 -0.70 21.16 -19.72
CA MET A 342 0.11 20.21 -20.49
C MET A 342 -0.20 20.24 -21.99
N LYS A 343 -1.49 20.33 -22.34
CA LYS A 343 -1.93 20.45 -23.74
C LYS A 343 -1.34 21.70 -24.40
N ARG A 344 -1.41 22.86 -23.75
CA ARG A 344 -0.86 24.13 -24.25
C ARG A 344 0.66 24.06 -24.43
N ASP A 345 1.32 23.32 -23.55
CA ASP A 345 2.77 23.11 -23.59
C ASP A 345 3.19 22.06 -24.63
N GLY A 346 2.25 21.56 -25.44
CA GLY A 346 2.50 20.68 -26.58
C GLY A 346 2.39 19.18 -26.28
N LEU A 347 1.95 18.80 -25.07
CA LEU A 347 1.92 17.39 -24.66
C LEU A 347 0.64 16.68 -25.11
N SER A 348 0.79 15.43 -25.54
CA SER A 348 -0.32 14.48 -25.60
C SER A 348 -0.57 13.93 -24.19
N VAL A 349 -1.78 14.10 -23.66
CA VAL A 349 -2.14 13.65 -22.31
C VAL A 349 -3.19 12.55 -22.41
N LEU A 350 -2.84 11.36 -21.93
CA LEU A 350 -3.73 10.21 -21.86
C LEU A 350 -4.46 10.23 -20.52
N VAL A 351 -5.79 10.27 -20.55
CA VAL A 351 -6.64 10.31 -19.36
C VAL A 351 -7.51 9.08 -19.36
N GLU A 352 -7.32 8.19 -18.40
CA GLU A 352 -8.18 7.02 -18.22
C GLU A 352 -9.04 7.12 -16.96
N GLY A 353 -10.26 6.55 -17.00
CA GLY A 353 -11.19 6.64 -15.89
C GLY A 353 -12.58 6.11 -16.18
N ARG A 354 -13.53 6.55 -15.35
CA ARG A 354 -14.96 6.23 -15.44
C ARG A 354 -15.72 7.34 -16.15
N ALA A 355 -16.76 6.96 -16.91
CA ALA A 355 -17.53 7.90 -17.73
C ALA A 355 -18.09 9.09 -16.94
N PRO A 356 -18.67 8.93 -15.72
CA PRO A 356 -19.24 10.07 -14.98
C PRO A 356 -18.23 11.19 -14.68
N THR A 357 -17.02 10.83 -14.22
CA THR A 357 -15.96 11.81 -13.95
C THR A 357 -15.37 12.37 -15.24
N LEU A 358 -15.18 11.52 -16.26
CA LEU A 358 -14.56 11.92 -17.52
C LEU A 358 -15.47 12.80 -18.38
N ALA A 359 -16.79 12.79 -18.19
CA ALA A 359 -17.74 13.67 -18.88
C ALA A 359 -17.36 15.15 -18.79
N TYR A 360 -16.66 15.54 -17.73
CA TYR A 360 -16.21 16.92 -17.49
C TYR A 360 -14.83 17.26 -18.08
N VAL A 361 -14.12 16.27 -18.63
CA VAL A 361 -12.84 16.49 -19.31
C VAL A 361 -13.14 16.81 -20.77
N ARG A 362 -12.83 18.02 -21.25
CA ARG A 362 -13.08 18.38 -22.67
C ARG A 362 -12.06 17.76 -23.60
N SER A 363 -12.52 16.98 -24.56
CA SER A 363 -11.67 16.41 -25.61
C SER A 363 -12.48 15.92 -26.82
N PRO A 364 -12.04 16.20 -28.06
CA PRO A 364 -12.60 15.58 -29.25
C PRO A 364 -12.14 14.12 -29.46
N PHE A 365 -11.17 13.65 -28.67
CA PHE A 365 -10.58 12.30 -28.77
C PHE A 365 -11.03 11.47 -27.58
N ARG A 366 -12.23 10.87 -27.68
CA ARG A 366 -12.83 10.07 -26.62
C ARG A 366 -13.07 8.65 -27.12
N PHE A 367 -12.55 7.68 -26.39
CA PHE A 367 -12.65 6.27 -26.73
C PHE A 367 -13.21 5.49 -25.54
N GLU A 368 -14.16 4.59 -25.82
CA GLU A 368 -14.68 3.64 -24.86
C GLU A 368 -14.26 2.23 -25.25
N LEU A 369 -13.44 1.59 -24.42
CA LEU A 369 -13.08 0.19 -24.62
C LEU A 369 -14.24 -0.69 -24.16
N VAL A 370 -14.84 -1.40 -25.12
CA VAL A 370 -15.95 -2.32 -24.88
C VAL A 370 -15.52 -3.76 -25.14
N ILE A 371 -16.17 -4.69 -24.45
CA ILE A 371 -16.03 -6.12 -24.66
C ILE A 371 -17.43 -6.69 -24.84
N ASP A 372 -17.62 -7.40 -25.94
CA ASP A 372 -18.93 -7.98 -26.30
C ASP A 372 -19.29 -9.20 -25.45
N ASP A 373 -18.29 -9.95 -25.00
CA ASP A 373 -18.45 -11.10 -24.08
C ASP A 373 -17.96 -10.75 -22.66
N PRO A 374 -18.86 -10.42 -21.72
CA PRO A 374 -18.50 -10.11 -20.35
C PRO A 374 -17.72 -11.22 -19.64
N LEU A 375 -17.88 -12.49 -20.05
CA LEU A 375 -17.13 -13.59 -19.45
C LEU A 375 -15.62 -13.43 -19.65
N LEU A 376 -15.20 -12.78 -20.74
CA LEU A 376 -13.80 -12.48 -21.01
C LEU A 376 -13.19 -11.54 -19.95
N LEU A 377 -13.97 -10.66 -19.32
CA LEU A 377 -13.51 -9.82 -18.20
C LEU A 377 -13.12 -10.70 -17.01
N GLY A 378 -13.99 -11.65 -16.68
CA GLY A 378 -13.77 -12.63 -15.62
C GLY A 378 -12.58 -13.53 -15.93
N ALA A 379 -12.51 -14.06 -17.15
CA ALA A 379 -11.43 -14.94 -17.60
C ALA A 379 -10.06 -14.24 -17.53
N ARG A 380 -9.96 -12.98 -17.98
CA ARG A 380 -8.74 -12.16 -17.83
C ARG A 380 -8.33 -12.00 -16.37
N ARG A 381 -9.30 -11.69 -15.50
CA ARG A 381 -9.02 -11.52 -14.07
C ARG A 381 -8.53 -12.81 -13.42
N VAL A 382 -9.13 -13.94 -13.76
CA VAL A 382 -8.70 -15.26 -13.26
C VAL A 382 -7.32 -15.62 -13.81
N ALA A 383 -7.09 -15.47 -15.11
CA ALA A 383 -5.80 -15.73 -15.74
C ALA A 383 -4.66 -14.93 -15.06
N GLN A 384 -4.86 -13.64 -14.79
CA GLN A 384 -3.89 -12.83 -14.04
C GLN A 384 -3.60 -13.37 -12.64
N ARG A 385 -4.61 -13.87 -11.93
CA ARG A 385 -4.44 -14.50 -10.61
C ARG A 385 -3.68 -15.82 -10.72
N VAL A 386 -3.98 -16.63 -11.75
CA VAL A 386 -3.24 -17.86 -12.05
C VAL A 386 -1.77 -17.55 -12.28
N VAL A 387 -1.46 -16.61 -13.17
CA VAL A 387 -0.07 -16.19 -13.48
C VAL A 387 0.64 -15.72 -12.22
N ALA A 388 0.04 -14.80 -11.45
CA ALA A 388 0.66 -14.27 -10.24
C ALA A 388 0.93 -15.37 -9.19
N THR A 389 0.01 -16.32 -9.06
CA THR A 389 0.14 -17.44 -8.11
C THR A 389 1.22 -18.42 -8.57
N ALA A 390 1.23 -18.76 -9.86
CA ALA A 390 2.21 -19.67 -10.43
C ALA A 390 3.63 -19.09 -10.33
N LEU A 391 3.83 -17.82 -10.68
CA LEU A 391 5.12 -17.15 -10.55
C LEU A 391 5.62 -17.13 -9.10
N LYS A 392 4.72 -16.85 -8.13
CA LYS A 392 5.06 -16.90 -6.71
C LYS A 392 5.49 -18.29 -6.24
N VAL A 393 4.91 -19.36 -6.79
CA VAL A 393 5.35 -20.74 -6.51
C VAL A 393 6.73 -21.00 -7.12
N LEU A 394 6.95 -20.55 -8.36
CA LEU A 394 8.21 -20.73 -9.08
C LEU A 394 9.38 -19.92 -8.50
N ASP A 395 9.11 -18.81 -7.80
CA ASP A 395 10.14 -18.04 -7.08
C ASP A 395 10.85 -18.88 -6.00
N ALA A 396 10.19 -19.91 -5.47
CA ALA A 396 10.75 -20.84 -4.50
C ALA A 396 11.48 -22.04 -5.15
N ALA A 397 11.41 -22.20 -6.48
CA ALA A 397 11.97 -23.34 -7.20
C ALA A 397 13.41 -23.07 -7.71
N PRO A 398 14.22 -24.12 -7.96
CA PRO A 398 15.52 -23.98 -8.62
C PRO A 398 15.42 -23.26 -9.98
N GLN A 399 16.39 -22.39 -10.28
CA GLN A 399 16.39 -21.55 -11.48
C GLN A 399 17.39 -22.05 -12.54
N PRO A 400 17.01 -22.13 -13.83
CA PRO A 400 15.65 -21.94 -14.35
C PRO A 400 14.74 -23.14 -14.00
N PRO A 401 13.43 -22.92 -13.81
CA PRO A 401 12.50 -24.00 -13.51
C PRO A 401 12.39 -24.96 -14.70
N SER A 402 12.18 -26.25 -14.41
CA SER A 402 11.88 -27.23 -15.45
C SER A 402 10.45 -27.05 -15.96
N GLN A 403 10.13 -27.59 -17.14
CA GLN A 403 8.75 -27.56 -17.66
C GLN A 403 7.76 -28.22 -16.68
N ARG A 404 8.19 -29.29 -16.01
CA ARG A 404 7.39 -29.96 -14.97
C ARG A 404 7.07 -29.01 -13.80
N ASP A 405 8.01 -28.18 -13.39
CA ASP A 405 7.78 -27.21 -12.32
C ASP A 405 6.75 -26.15 -12.74
N VAL A 406 6.81 -25.69 -14.00
CA VAL A 406 5.83 -24.74 -14.56
C VAL A 406 4.43 -25.35 -14.61
N ASP A 407 4.32 -26.58 -15.12
CA ASP A 407 3.03 -27.26 -15.23
C ASP A 407 2.40 -27.49 -13.84
N LEU A 408 3.21 -27.91 -12.86
CA LEU A 408 2.76 -28.06 -11.46
C LEU A 408 2.36 -26.73 -10.82
N ALA A 409 3.10 -25.65 -11.08
CA ALA A 409 2.77 -24.32 -10.57
C ALA A 409 1.45 -23.81 -11.14
N LEU A 410 1.17 -24.04 -12.42
CA LEU A 410 -0.11 -23.68 -13.05
C LEU A 410 -1.27 -24.52 -12.51
N GLN A 411 -1.10 -25.83 -12.39
CA GLN A 411 -2.13 -26.71 -11.80
C GLN A 411 -2.44 -26.33 -10.34
N TYR A 412 -1.40 -26.04 -9.56
CA TYR A 412 -1.56 -25.53 -8.20
C TYR A 412 -2.32 -24.20 -8.21
N ALA A 413 -1.94 -23.26 -9.08
CA ALA A 413 -2.58 -21.95 -9.16
C ALA A 413 -4.07 -22.05 -9.49
N VAL A 414 -4.46 -22.90 -10.44
CA VAL A 414 -5.86 -23.15 -10.80
C VAL A 414 -6.63 -23.79 -9.64
N SER A 415 -6.03 -24.76 -8.96
CA SER A 415 -6.66 -25.47 -7.84
C SER A 415 -6.87 -24.58 -6.59
N ASN A 416 -6.19 -23.44 -6.50
CA ASN A 416 -6.22 -22.51 -5.36
C ASN A 416 -6.86 -21.14 -5.70
N LEU A 417 -7.69 -21.08 -6.75
CA LEU A 417 -8.39 -19.86 -7.20
C LEU A 417 -9.54 -19.37 -6.31
#